data_AF-A0A2V8E1I4-F1
#
_entry.id   AF-A0A2V8E1I4-F1
#
_cell.length_a   1.000
_cell.length_b   1.000
_cell.length_c   1.000
_cell.angle_alpha   90.00
_cell.angle_beta   90.00
_cell.angle_gamma   90.00
#
_symmetry.space_group_name_H-M   'P 1'
#
loop_
_entity.id
_entity.type
_entity.pdbx_description
1 polymer ?
#
loop_
_entity_poly.entity_id
_entity_poly.type
_entity_poly.pdbx_seq_one_letter_code
_entity_poly.pdbx_strand_id
1 'polypeptide(L)' 'MKLIGFAIWERRSGGGRNVTFPARQYSVNGERRSFALLRPITDVASQERIRDLILEAYAHTEVAGRE' A
#
# COMPACT_ATOMS: atom_id res chain seq x y z
N MET A 1 16.72 4.58 -1.92
CA MET A 1 15.67 4.14 -2.87
C MET A 1 14.33 4.72 -2.39
N LYS A 2 13.44 5.21 -3.27
CA LYS A 2 12.13 5.76 -2.88
C LYS A 2 11.01 4.89 -3.49
N LEU A 3 10.05 4.45 -2.67
CA LEU A 3 8.84 3.76 -3.13
C LEU A 3 7.81 4.80 -3.60
N ILE A 4 7.87 5.17 -4.88
CA ILE A 4 6.97 6.19 -5.45
C ILE A 4 5.56 5.61 -5.61
N GLY A 5 4.55 6.35 -5.15
CA GLY A 5 3.14 5.97 -5.28
C GLY A 5 2.65 5.00 -4.19
N PHE A 6 3.51 4.58 -3.27
CA PHE A 6 3.09 3.86 -2.06
C PHE A 6 2.85 4.84 -0.92
N ALA A 7 1.86 4.57 -0.08
CA ALA A 7 1.61 5.36 1.12
C ALA A 7 1.27 4.44 2.30
N ILE A 8 1.86 4.72 3.46
CA ILE A 8 1.53 4.06 4.73
C ILE A 8 0.70 5.03 5.56
N TRP A 9 -0.38 4.54 6.16
CA TRP A 9 -1.29 5.37 6.97
C TRP A 9 -1.93 4.56 8.10
N GLU A 10 -2.32 5.24 9.18
CA GLU A 10 -2.97 4.65 10.35
C GLU A 10 -4.48 4.48 10.14
N ARG A 11 -5.00 3.29 10.43
CA ARG A 11 -6.45 3.04 10.33
C ARG A 11 -7.21 3.81 11.41
N ARG A 12 -8.20 4.60 11.00
CA ARG A 12 -9.03 5.44 11.89
C ARG A 12 -9.81 4.66 12.97
N SER A 13 -10.12 3.39 12.73
CA SER A 13 -10.97 2.56 13.60
C SER A 13 -10.19 1.69 14.59
N GLY A 14 -8.87 1.89 14.70
CA GLY A 14 -7.98 0.90 15.31
C GLY A 14 -7.73 -0.28 14.37
N GLY A 15 -6.67 -1.05 14.63
CA GLY A 15 -6.25 -2.17 13.77
C GLY A 15 -4.98 -1.93 12.96
N GLY A 16 -4.11 -1.01 13.40
CA GLY A 16 -2.77 -0.81 12.85
C GLY A 16 -2.71 -0.01 11.56
N ARG A 17 -1.60 -0.17 10.83
CA ARG A 17 -1.29 0.56 9.60
C ARG A 17 -1.82 -0.15 8.37
N ASN A 18 -1.99 0.60 7.30
CA ASN A 18 -2.31 0.08 5.99
C ASN A 18 -1.40 0.66 4.92
N VAL A 19 -1.30 -0.05 3.79
CA VAL A 19 -0.52 0.36 2.62
C VAL A 19 -1.46 0.64 1.44
N THR A 20 -1.34 1.82 0.85
CA THR A 20 -1.94 2.13 -0.45
C THR A 20 -0.90 1.88 -1.54
N PHE A 21 -1.27 1.13 -2.57
CA PHE A 21 -0.42 0.87 -3.73
C PHE A 21 -0.52 2.01 -4.75
N PRO A 22 0.49 2.17 -5.63
CA PRO A 22 0.39 3.06 -6.77
C PRO A 22 -0.87 2.73 -7.56
N ALA A 23 -1.70 3.73 -7.81
CA ALA A 23 -3.00 3.55 -8.42
C ALA A 23 -3.26 4.62 -9.46
N ARG A 24 -4.05 4.27 -10.48
CA ARG A 24 -4.54 5.20 -11.49
C ARG A 24 -6.02 5.44 -11.29
N GLN A 25 -6.41 6.71 -11.32
CA GLN A 25 -7.81 7.11 -11.32
C GLN A 25 -8.37 7.09 -12.74
N TYR A 26 -9.65 6.77 -12.85
CA TYR A 26 -10.42 6.84 -14.08
C TYR A 26 -11.87 7.14 -13.74
N SER A 27 -12.65 7.58 -14.72
CA SER A 27 -14.07 7.84 -14.57
C SER A 27 -14.87 6.94 -15.48
N VAL A 28 -15.97 6.36 -14.98
CA VAL A 28 -16.94 5.60 -15.77
C VAL A 28 -18.31 6.14 -15.45
N ASN A 29 -19.04 6.62 -16.46
CA ASN A 29 -20.37 7.21 -16.31
C ASN A 29 -20.41 8.33 -15.23
N GLY A 30 -19.36 9.14 -15.15
CA GLY A 30 -19.23 10.21 -14.15
C GLY A 30 -18.77 9.76 -12.76
N GLU A 31 -18.71 8.45 -12.48
CA GLU A 31 -18.20 7.92 -11.21
C GLU A 31 -16.67 7.78 -11.26
N ARG A 32 -15.98 8.38 -10.27
CA ARG A 32 -14.53 8.28 -10.15
C ARG A 32 -14.14 6.99 -9.44
N ARG A 33 -13.38 6.16 -10.14
CA ARG A 33 -12.86 4.88 -9.65
C ARG A 33 -11.33 4.88 -9.67
N SER A 34 -10.73 3.93 -8.99
CA SER A 34 -9.28 3.71 -9.02
C SER A 34 -8.96 2.23 -9.09
N PHE A 35 -7.82 1.90 -9.71
CA PHE A 35 -7.26 0.55 -9.69
C PHE A 35 -5.76 0.62 -9.39
N ALA A 36 -5.26 -0.38 -8.66
CA ALA A 36 -3.84 -0.51 -8.38
C ALA A 36 -3.08 -0.86 -9.67
N LEU A 37 -1.95 -0.20 -9.88
CA LEU A 37 -1.04 -0.43 -11.00
C LEU A 37 -0.27 -1.73 -10.83
N LEU A 38 0.09 -2.08 -9.59
CA LEU A 38 0.68 -3.38 -9.29
C LEU A 38 -0.44 -4.39 -9.10
N ARG A 39 -0.63 -5.28 -10.09
CA ARG A 39 -1.66 -6.32 -10.07
C ARG A 39 -1.03 -7.71 -9.98
N PRO A 40 -1.63 -8.61 -9.18
CA PRO A 40 -1.26 -10.02 -9.22
C PRO A 40 -1.56 -10.61 -10.60
N ILE A 41 -0.68 -11.48 -11.09
CA ILE A 41 -0.85 -12.15 -12.39
C ILE A 41 -1.61 -13.47 -12.21
N THR A 42 -1.22 -14.26 -11.21
CA THR A 42 -1.77 -15.59 -10.94
C THR A 42 -2.54 -15.67 -9.62
N ASP A 43 -1.94 -15.23 -8.52
CA ASP A 43 -2.51 -15.35 -7.18
C ASP A 43 -2.88 -13.98 -6.59
N VAL A 44 -4.16 -13.79 -6.29
CA VAL A 44 -4.69 -12.56 -5.70
C VAL A 44 -4.11 -12.32 -4.29
N ALA A 45 -3.80 -13.38 -3.55
CA ALA A 45 -3.25 -13.26 -2.19
C ALA A 45 -1.81 -12.70 -2.19
N SER A 46 -1.09 -12.81 -3.30
CA SER A 46 0.26 -12.26 -3.45
C SER A 46 0.33 -10.74 -3.22
N GLN A 47 -0.78 -10.03 -3.40
CA GLN A 47 -0.85 -8.60 -3.11
C GLN A 47 -0.82 -8.30 -1.60
N GLU A 48 -1.35 -9.20 -0.77
CA GLU A 48 -1.32 -9.08 0.70
C GLU A 48 0.11 -9.28 1.21
N ARG A 49 0.83 -10.27 0.68
CA ARG A 49 2.23 -10.51 1.09
C ARG A 49 3.13 -9.30 0.87
N ILE A 50 2.89 -8.54 -0.20
CA ILE A 50 3.64 -7.30 -0.47
C ILE A 50 3.30 -6.22 0.56
N ARG A 51 2.04 -6.13 1.03
CA ARG A 51 1.67 -5.21 2.11
C ARG A 51 2.46 -5.50 3.37
N ASP A 52 2.50 -6.76 3.78
CA ASP A 52 3.20 -7.20 4.98
C ASP A 52 4.68 -6.82 4.94
N LEU A 53 5.35 -7.15 3.82
CA LEU A 53 6.78 -6.84 3.63
C LEU A 53 7.06 -5.33 3.68
N ILE A 54 6.18 -4.50 3.12
CA ILE A 54 6.32 -3.04 3.17
C ILE A 54 6.17 -2.54 4.61
N LEU A 55 5.19 -3.06 5.36
CA LEU A 55 4.97 -2.67 6.76
C LEU A 55 6.11 -3.11 7.66
N GLU A 56 6.63 -4.32 7.47
CA GLU A 56 7.80 -4.85 8.18
C GLU A 56 9.04 -3.98 7.94
N ALA A 57 9.36 -3.70 6.67
CA ALA A 57 10.50 -2.86 6.31
C ALA A 57 10.36 -1.42 6.85
N TYR A 58 9.14 -0.88 6.84
CA TYR A 58 8.87 0.43 7.42
C TYR A 58 9.07 0.45 8.93
N ALA A 59 8.57 -0.57 9.65
CA ALA A 59 8.76 -0.69 11.09
C ALA A 59 10.25 -0.78 11.46
N HIS A 60 11.03 -1.59 10.73
CA HIS A 60 12.48 -1.66 10.93
C HIS A 60 13.18 -0.32 10.72
N THR A 61 12.75 0.44 9.72
CA THR A 61 13.31 1.77 9.42
C THR A 61 12.95 2.80 10.49
N GLU A 62 11.73 2.76 11.02
CA GLU A 62 11.31 3.65 12.12
C GLU A 62 12.06 3.37 13.42
N VAL A 63 12.42 2.11 13.68
CA VAL A 63 13.25 1.74 14.84
C VAL A 63 14.67 2.26 14.65
N ALA A 64 15.29 1.98 13.50
CA ALA A 64 16.67 2.41 13.21
C ALA A 64 16.83 3.94 13.10
N GLY A 65 15.78 4.69 12.76
CA GLY A 65 15.80 6.14 12.72
C GLY A 65 15.56 6.83 14.07
N ARG A 66 15.31 6.07 15.14
CA ARG A 66 15.13 6.57 16.52
C ARG A 66 16.38 6.39 17.40
N GLU A 67 17.41 5.73 16.89
CA GLU A 67 18.74 5.58 17.51
C GLU A 67 19.71 6.64 16.97
#